data_AF-A0A6J1D4I7-F1
#
_entry.id   AF-A0A6J1D4I7-F1
#
_cell.length_a   1.000
_cell.length_b   1.000
_cell.length_c   1.000
_cell.angle_alpha   90.00
_cell.angle_beta   90.00
_cell.angle_gamma   90.00
#
_symmetry.space_group_name_H-M   'P 1'
#
loop_
_entity.id
_entity.type
_entity.pdbx_description
1 polymer ?
#
loop_
_entity_poly.entity_id
_entity_poly.type
_entity_poly.pdbx_seq_one_letter_code
_entity_poly.pdbx_strand_id
1 'polypeptide(L)'
;MVEAKLGLKEDKMRATREVLREYGNMSSACVLFILDQMRKNSAEEGKPTTGEGLEWGVLFGFGPGLTVETVMLHSVALPPQPQPNGNTNGH
;
A
#
# COMPACT_ATOMS: atom_id res chain seq x y z
N MET A 1 9.66 13.59 -6.62
CA MET A 1 10.18 14.74 -5.82
C MET A 1 10.02 14.50 -4.31
N VAL A 2 8.86 14.05 -3.84
CA VAL A 2 8.62 13.70 -2.41
C VAL A 2 9.51 12.54 -1.94
N GLU A 3 9.58 11.45 -2.71
CA GLU A 3 10.34 10.24 -2.37
C GLU A 3 11.84 10.52 -2.15
N ALA A 4 12.44 11.26 -3.09
CA ALA A 4 13.85 11.65 -3.03
C ALA A 4 14.14 12.64 -1.88
N LYS A 5 13.18 13.49 -1.51
CA LYS A 5 13.32 14.42 -0.38
C LYS A 5 13.17 13.74 0.98
N LEU A 6 12.38 12.65 1.04
CA LEU A 6 12.15 11.86 2.25
C LEU A 6 13.06 10.63 2.36
N GLY A 7 13.91 10.36 1.37
CA GLY A 7 14.79 9.20 1.35
C GLY A 7 14.05 7.86 1.29
N LEU A 8 12.84 7.85 0.71
CA LEU A 8 12.02 6.64 0.62
C LEU A 8 12.59 5.69 -0.43
N LYS A 9 12.55 4.40 -0.13
CA LYS A 9 12.81 3.34 -1.11
C LYS A 9 11.72 3.35 -2.19
N GLU A 10 12.09 3.01 -3.43
CA GLU A 10 11.16 3.07 -4.57
C GLU A 10 9.92 2.17 -4.41
N ASP A 11 10.06 1.08 -3.65
CA ASP A 11 8.99 0.13 -3.37
C ASP A 11 7.82 0.77 -2.61
N LYS A 12 8.07 1.82 -1.80
CA LYS A 12 7.06 2.48 -0.96
C LYS A 12 6.04 3.32 -1.69
N MET A 13 6.30 3.63 -2.95
CA MET A 13 5.38 4.41 -3.78
C MET A 13 4.79 3.59 -4.92
N ARG A 14 5.03 2.27 -4.92
CA ARG A 14 4.56 1.35 -5.96
C ARG A 14 3.03 1.41 -6.11
N ALA A 15 2.29 1.26 -5.01
CA ALA A 15 0.82 1.35 -5.03
C ALA A 15 0.32 2.72 -5.52
N THR A 16 0.97 3.82 -5.12
CA THR A 16 0.66 5.17 -5.60
C THR A 16 0.87 5.32 -7.10
N ARG A 17 2.00 4.81 -7.62
CA ARG A 17 2.33 4.85 -9.05
C ARG A 17 1.38 3.97 -9.87
N GLU A 18 1.01 2.79 -9.36
CA GLU A 18 0.06 1.88 -10.00
C GLU A 18 -1.32 2.51 -10.17
N VAL A 19 -1.87 3.10 -9.10
CA VAL A 19 -3.18 3.77 -9.15
C VAL A 19 -3.15 4.99 -10.09
N LEU A 20 -2.10 5.80 -10.06
CA LEU A 20 -1.95 6.93 -10.99
C LEU A 20 -1.85 6.47 -12.44
N ARG A 21 -1.17 5.34 -12.70
CA ARG A 21 -1.03 4.76 -14.05
C ARG A 21 -2.36 4.23 -14.57
N GLU A 22 -3.16 3.57 -13.72
CA GLU A 22 -4.38 2.87 -14.13
C GLU A 22 -5.61 3.76 -14.14
N TYR A 23 -5.70 4.73 -13.22
CA TYR A 23 -6.90 5.54 -13.03
C TYR A 23 -6.69 7.05 -13.26
N GLY A 24 -5.44 7.48 -13.47
CA GLY A 24 -5.11 8.91 -13.55
C GLY A 24 -5.30 9.65 -12.22
N ASN A 25 -5.22 10.98 -12.25
CA ASN A 25 -5.54 11.81 -11.09
C ASN A 25 -7.07 11.96 -10.97
N MET A 26 -7.73 11.02 -10.30
CA MET A 26 -9.15 11.07 -9.94
C MET A 26 -9.45 12.06 -8.80
N SER A 27 -8.61 13.08 -8.60
CA SER A 27 -8.72 14.05 -7.51
C SER A 27 -8.69 13.33 -6.14
N SER A 28 -9.55 13.71 -5.20
CA SER A 28 -9.59 13.17 -3.83
C SER A 28 -9.82 11.66 -3.74
N ALA A 29 -10.42 11.02 -4.75
CA ALA A 29 -10.73 9.59 -4.71
C ALA A 29 -9.47 8.70 -4.79
N CYS A 30 -8.37 9.19 -5.37
CA CYS A 30 -7.14 8.41 -5.58
C CYS A 30 -6.60 7.76 -4.30
N VAL A 31 -6.73 8.43 -3.15
CA VAL A 31 -6.25 7.95 -1.86
C VAL A 31 -6.90 6.62 -1.44
N LEU A 32 -8.21 6.47 -1.67
CA LEU A 32 -8.93 5.25 -1.31
C LEU A 32 -8.49 4.06 -2.16
N PHE A 33 -8.24 4.30 -3.45
CA PHE A 33 -7.72 3.27 -4.35
C PHE A 33 -6.30 2.85 -4.00
N ILE A 34 -5.44 3.79 -3.58
CA ILE A 34 -4.08 3.49 -3.14
C ILE A 34 -4.10 2.59 -1.89
N LEU A 35 -4.97 2.89 -0.92
CA LEU A 35 -5.11 2.08 0.28
C LEU A 35 -5.65 0.68 -0.02
N ASP A 36 -6.64 0.55 -0.92
CA ASP A 36 -7.18 -0.75 -1.32
C ASP A 36 -6.13 -1.58 -2.09
N GLN A 37 -5.38 -0.95 -3.00
CA GLN A 37 -4.31 -1.62 -3.73
C GLN A 37 -3.19 -2.09 -2.79
N MET A 38 -2.75 -1.24 -1.86
CA MET A 38 -1.73 -1.60 -0.86
C MET A 38 -2.19 -2.81 -0.02
N ARG A 39 -3.46 -2.84 0.40
CA ARG A 39 -4.02 -3.95 1.16
C ARG A 39 -4.06 -5.25 0.34
N LYS A 40 -4.47 -5.18 -0.93
CA LYS A 40 -4.51 -6.33 -1.85
C LYS A 40 -3.12 -6.88 -2.13
N ASN A 41 -2.18 -6.03 -2.52
CA ASN A 41 -0.79 -6.40 -2.75
C ASN A 41 -0.17 -7.04 -1.50
N SER A 42 -0.46 -6.49 -0.31
CA SER A 42 0.02 -7.06 0.96
C SER A 42 -0.50 -8.48 1.20
N ALA A 43 -1.77 -8.75 0.88
CA ALA A 43 -2.36 -10.08 1.01
C ALA A 43 -1.80 -11.07 -0.01
N GLU A 44 -1.64 -10.65 -1.27
CA GLU A 44 -1.09 -11.45 -2.37
C GLU A 44 0.39 -11.81 -2.14
N GLU A 45 1.18 -10.87 -1.63
CA GLU A 45 2.59 -11.07 -1.30
C GLU A 45 2.80 -11.77 0.06
N GLY A 46 1.73 -12.15 0.76
CA GLY A 46 1.82 -12.85 2.06
C GLY A 46 2.43 -11.99 3.17
N LYS A 47 2.25 -10.67 3.14
CA LYS A 47 2.73 -9.76 4.19
C LYS A 47 1.93 -9.94 5.48
N PRO A 48 2.52 -9.64 6.65
CA PRO A 48 1.85 -9.82 7.93
C PRO A 48 0.79 -8.74 8.22
N THR A 49 0.81 -7.60 7.53
CA THR A 49 -0.13 -6.49 7.76
C THR A 49 -0.66 -5.94 6.44
N THR A 50 -1.79 -5.24 6.51
CA THR A 50 -2.38 -4.49 5.37
C THR A 50 -1.50 -3.35 4.87
N GLY A 51 -0.48 -2.96 5.64
CA GLY A 51 0.47 -1.88 5.34
C GLY A 51 1.82 -2.38 4.83
N GLU A 52 1.82 -3.37 3.94
CA GLU A 52 3.04 -4.01 3.39
C GLU A 52 3.96 -4.63 4.46
N GLY A 53 3.39 -5.07 5.57
CA GLY A 53 4.12 -5.60 6.72
C GLY A 53 4.69 -4.56 7.68
N LEU A 54 4.37 -3.27 7.48
CA LEU A 54 4.66 -2.20 8.43
C LEU A 54 3.44 -1.93 9.31
N GLU A 55 3.68 -1.49 10.55
CA GLU A 55 2.63 -1.15 11.50
C GLU A 55 2.03 0.24 11.25
N TRP A 56 2.87 1.20 10.89
CA TRP A 56 2.49 2.60 10.72
C TRP A 56 2.74 3.07 9.29
N GLY A 57 1.83 3.90 8.79
CA GLY A 57 1.94 4.57 7.52
C GLY A 57 1.51 6.03 7.62
N VAL A 58 1.91 6.83 6.63
CA VAL A 58 1.46 8.21 6.48
C VAL A 58 0.88 8.39 5.09
N LEU A 59 -0.24 9.10 5.02
CA LEU A 59 -0.91 9.45 3.78
C LEU A 59 -0.91 10.96 3.63
N PHE A 60 -0.55 11.42 2.43
CA PHE A 60 -0.51 12.84 2.08
C PHE A 60 -1.52 13.16 0.97
N GLY A 61 -2.35 14.17 1.19
CA GLY A 61 -3.21 14.79 0.18
C GLY A 61 -2.72 16.21 -0.14
N PHE A 62 -2.76 16.61 -1.41
CA PHE A 62 -2.32 17.94 -1.85
C PHE A 62 -3.45 18.63 -2.63
N GLY A 63 -3.85 19.82 -2.20
CA GLY A 63 -4.98 20.58 -2.77
C GLY A 63 -4.59 21.97 -3.33
N PRO A 64 -5.54 22.67 -3.99
CA PRO A 64 -5.28 24.00 -4.57
C PRO A 64 -4.85 25.03 -3.53
N GLY A 65 -3.92 25.92 -3.88
CA GLY A 65 -3.50 27.04 -3.02
C GLY A 65 -2.42 26.71 -1.98
N LEU A 66 -1.84 25.50 -2.01
CA LEU A 66 -0.80 24.99 -1.09
C LEU A 66 -1.33 24.27 0.18
N THR A 67 -2.50 23.64 0.10
CA THR A 67 -3.02 22.81 1.20
C THR A 67 -2.37 21.43 1.19
N VAL A 68 -1.88 20.98 2.36
CA VAL A 68 -1.43 19.62 2.60
C VAL A 68 -2.29 18.99 3.69
N GLU A 69 -2.91 17.86 3.38
CA GLU A 69 -3.59 17.01 4.35
C GLU A 69 -2.67 15.85 4.69
N THR A 70 -2.54 15.52 5.97
CA THR A 70 -1.70 14.41 6.43
C THR A 70 -2.49 13.53 7.38
N VAL A 71 -2.51 12.23 7.12
CA VAL A 71 -3.20 11.24 7.95
C VAL A 71 -2.19 10.17 8.37
N MET A 72 -2.13 9.90 9.68
CA MET A 72 -1.39 8.76 10.23
C MET A 72 -2.29 7.53 10.24
N LEU A 73 -1.77 6.42 9.73
CA LEU A 73 -2.50 5.18 9.56
C LEU A 73 -1.84 4.08 10.38
N HIS A 74 -2.64 3.29 11.08
CA HIS A 74 -2.22 2.06 11.72
C HIS A 74 -2.71 0.88 10.90
N SER A 75 -1.80 -0.03 10.55
CA SER A 75 -2.11 -1.22 9.76
C SER A 75 -2.78 -2.28 10.62
N VAL A 76 -3.52 -3.18 9.97
CA VAL A 76 -4.14 -4.32 10.65
C VAL A 76 -3.43 -5.60 10.23
N ALA A 77 -3.28 -6.56 11.15
CA ALA A 77 -2.73 -7.87 10.85
C ALA A 77 -3.59 -8.59 9.80
N LEU A 78 -2.94 -9.16 8.79
CA LEU A 78 -3.61 -10.02 7.81
C LEU A 78 -3.74 -11.44 8.38
N PRO A 79 -4.84 -12.15 8.07
CA PRO A 79 -5.00 -13.53 8.48
C PRO A 79 -3.87 -14.39 7.89
N PRO A 80 -3.38 -15.42 8.61
CA PRO A 80 -2.35 -16.31 8.10
C PRO A 80 -2.79 -16.96 6.79
N GLN A 81 -1.94 -16.88 5.77
CA GLN A 81 -2.17 -17.61 4.51
C GLN A 81 -2.10 -19.12 4.78
N PRO A 82 -3.02 -19.94 4.25
CA PRO A 82 -2.93 -21.39 4.32
C PRO A 82 -1.58 -21.85 3.76
N GLN A 83 -0.79 -22.59 4.54
CA GLN A 83 0.43 -23.21 4.01
C GLN A 83 0.04 -24.22 2.93
N PRO A 84 0.65 -24.20 1.74
CA PRO A 84 0.39 -25.22 0.73
C PRO A 84 0.76 -26.58 1.31
N ASN A 85 -0.24 -27.47 1.37
CA ASN A 85 -0.16 -28.79 1.96
C ASN A 85 1.01 -29.58 1.35
N GLY A 86 2.12 -29.70 2.10
CA GLY A 86 3.32 -30.42 1.69
C GLY A 86 3.20 -31.94 1.82
N ASN A 87 2.12 -32.56 1.35
CA ASN A 87 1.93 -34.02 1.42
C ASN A 87 1.57 -34.67 0.09
N THR A 88 2.41 -34.52 -0.94
CA THR A 88 2.47 -35.55 -1.98
C THR A 88 3.51 -36.61 -1.58
N ASN A 89 3.15 -37.47 -0.63
CA ASN A 89 3.83 -38.76 -0.49
C ASN A 89 3.41 -39.62 -1.68
N GLY A 90 4.22 -39.53 -2.75
CA GLY A 90 4.22 -40.45 -3.87
C GLY A 90 4.63 -41.85 -3.41
N HIS A 91 4.07 -42.83 -4.12
CA HIS A 91 4.24 -44.27 -3.94
C HIS A 91 5.70 -44.74 -3.90
#